data_AF-A6RHS9-F1
#
_entry.id   AF-A6RHS9-F1
#
_cell.length_a   1.000
_cell.length_b   1.000
_cell.length_c   1.000
_cell.angle_alpha   90.00
_cell.angle_beta   90.00
_cell.angle_gamma   90.00
#
_symmetry.space_group_name_H-M   'P 1'
#
loop_
_entity.id
_entity.type
_entity.pdbx_description
1 polymer ?
#
loop_
_entity_poly.entity_id
_entity_poly.type
_entity_poly.pdbx_seq_one_letter_code
_entity_poly.pdbx_strand_id
1 'polypeptide(L)'
;MNIPKKFWADVLETVVAITNNTPTSTTLYNEKYWPTNNADEAPARCPYTVPFSALTNAPPQLRHFRELGVDVYAHLHGSQKPTDKLSARAEIFKLIGFRGNSIYRLWSPTTDKIIVTSDVVFPAKEPTTSQDDTNHTTPEPASPATYLVDDTTVPELADAEW
;
A
#
# COMPACT_ATOMS: atom_id res chain seq x y z
N MET A 1 -12.23 0.56 14.03
CA MET A 1 -11.05 -0.33 14.08
C MET A 1 -10.96 -0.93 15.48
N ASN A 2 -11.31 -2.21 15.67
CA ASN A 2 -11.39 -2.84 17.00
C ASN A 2 -10.30 -3.92 17.14
N ILE A 3 -9.03 -3.49 17.16
CA ILE A 3 -7.86 -4.35 17.37
C ILE A 3 -7.33 -4.11 18.79
N PRO A 4 -7.19 -5.15 19.63
CA PRO A 4 -6.66 -5.02 20.98
C PRO A 4 -5.23 -4.45 21.04
N LYS A 5 -4.94 -3.68 22.10
CA LYS A 5 -3.63 -3.02 22.30
C LYS A 5 -2.44 -3.98 22.32
N LYS A 6 -2.65 -5.22 22.73
CA LYS A 6 -1.60 -6.27 22.75
C LYS A 6 -1.02 -6.59 21.37
N PHE A 7 -1.72 -6.26 20.28
CA PHE A 7 -1.26 -6.51 18.91
C PHE A 7 -0.66 -5.26 18.25
N TRP A 8 -0.45 -4.16 18.98
CA TRP A 8 0.09 -2.94 18.40
C TRP A 8 1.49 -3.11 17.83
N ALA A 9 2.32 -3.98 18.41
CA ALA A 9 3.63 -4.31 17.84
C ALA A 9 3.50 -4.97 16.45
N ASP A 10 2.55 -5.88 16.28
CA ASP A 10 2.30 -6.56 15.00
C ASP A 10 1.72 -5.62 13.94
N VAL A 11 0.84 -4.71 14.37
CA VAL A 11 0.30 -3.66 13.53
C VAL A 11 1.42 -2.71 13.11
N LEU A 12 2.33 -2.34 14.01
CA LEU A 12 3.47 -1.48 13.71
C LEU A 12 4.40 -2.12 12.67
N GLU A 13 4.75 -3.41 12.80
CA GLU A 13 5.51 -4.16 11.80
C GLU A 13 4.85 -4.04 10.41
N THR A 14 3.52 -4.15 10.39
CA THR A 14 2.74 -4.06 9.15
C THR A 14 2.72 -2.66 8.57
N VAL A 15 2.56 -1.63 9.40
CA VAL A 15 2.58 -0.23 8.95
C VAL A 15 3.95 0.13 8.37
N VAL A 16 5.04 -0.31 9.00
CA VAL A 16 6.40 -0.15 8.46
C VAL A 16 6.53 -0.85 7.11
N ALA A 17 6.03 -2.09 6.99
CA ALA A 17 6.06 -2.81 5.72
C ALA A 17 5.27 -2.06 4.63
N ILE A 18 4.06 -1.56 4.92
CA ILE A 18 3.27 -0.76 3.98
C ILE A 18 4.07 0.48 3.57
N THR A 19 4.57 1.24 4.54
CA THR A 19 5.30 2.50 4.32
C THR A 19 6.51 2.30 3.42
N ASN A 20 7.28 1.24 3.66
CA ASN A 20 8.46 0.91 2.85
C ASN A 20 8.11 0.48 1.42
N ASN A 21 6.92 -0.05 1.20
CA ASN A 21 6.45 -0.49 -0.12
C ASN A 21 5.59 0.58 -0.84
N THR A 22 5.28 1.69 -0.19
CA THR A 22 4.56 2.83 -0.78
C THR A 22 5.51 3.95 -1.23
N PRO A 23 5.14 4.73 -2.27
CA PRO A 23 5.95 5.88 -2.69
C PRO A 23 6.09 6.92 -1.58
N THR A 24 7.27 7.53 -1.45
CA THR A 24 7.51 8.67 -0.56
C THR A 24 7.96 9.89 -1.36
N SER A 25 7.60 11.10 -0.91
CA SER A 25 8.06 12.34 -1.55
C SER A 25 9.56 12.58 -1.36
N THR A 26 10.14 11.96 -0.32
CA THR A 26 11.55 12.13 0.04
C THR A 26 12.48 11.55 -1.04
N THR A 27 13.50 12.32 -1.40
CA THR A 27 14.59 11.84 -2.24
C THR A 27 15.35 10.71 -1.56
N LEU A 28 15.50 9.59 -2.27
CA LEU A 28 16.20 8.40 -1.78
C LEU A 28 17.61 8.31 -2.35
N TYR A 29 18.49 7.61 -1.64
CA TYR A 29 19.88 7.36 -2.01
C TYR A 29 20.19 5.87 -1.83
N ASN A 30 21.09 5.34 -2.66
CA ASN A 30 21.44 3.92 -2.72
C ASN A 30 22.88 3.79 -3.25
N GLU A 31 23.70 2.95 -2.62
CA GLU A 31 25.11 2.65 -2.96
C GLU A 31 25.34 2.21 -4.42
N LYS A 32 24.36 1.56 -5.05
CA LYS A 32 24.41 1.17 -6.46
C LYS A 32 24.45 2.37 -7.42
N TYR A 33 23.73 3.43 -7.08
CA TYR A 33 23.71 4.67 -7.87
C TYR A 33 24.75 5.67 -7.38
N TRP A 34 25.23 5.48 -6.15
CA TRP A 34 26.29 6.23 -5.51
C TRP A 34 27.42 5.28 -5.04
N PRO A 35 28.25 4.75 -5.95
CA PRO A 35 29.29 3.78 -5.61
C PRO A 35 30.54 4.44 -5.02
N THR A 36 30.64 5.77 -5.10
CA THR A 36 31.88 6.48 -4.77
C THR A 36 31.96 6.81 -3.28
N ASN A 37 33.00 6.29 -2.63
CA ASN A 37 33.48 6.69 -1.31
C ASN A 37 34.37 7.95 -1.35
N ASN A 38 34.38 8.67 -2.49
CA ASN A 38 35.04 9.97 -2.61
C ASN A 38 34.18 11.03 -1.92
N ALA A 39 34.72 11.65 -0.89
CA ALA A 39 34.03 12.70 -0.12
C ALA A 39 33.72 13.97 -0.96
N ASP A 40 34.36 14.11 -2.12
CA ASP A 40 34.32 15.33 -2.94
C ASP A 40 33.18 15.36 -3.97
N GLU A 41 32.54 14.22 -4.25
CA GLU A 41 31.41 14.14 -5.17
C GLU A 41 30.07 14.23 -4.39
N ALA A 42 29.04 14.86 -4.96
CA ALA A 42 27.72 14.93 -4.33
C ALA A 42 26.92 13.63 -4.56
N PRO A 43 26.17 13.11 -3.57
CA PRO A 43 25.47 11.84 -3.68
C PRO A 43 24.45 11.85 -4.82
N ALA A 44 24.54 10.87 -5.72
CA ALA A 44 23.61 10.72 -6.81
C ALA A 44 22.23 10.27 -6.31
N ARG A 45 21.18 10.95 -6.77
CA ARG A 45 19.79 10.63 -6.44
C ARG A 45 19.39 9.26 -6.99
N CYS A 46 18.74 8.44 -6.16
CA CYS A 46 18.14 7.19 -6.60
C CYS A 46 16.95 7.49 -7.55
N PRO A 47 16.82 6.78 -8.69
CA PRO A 47 15.69 6.96 -9.60
C PRO A 47 14.37 6.45 -9.02
N TYR A 48 14.41 5.65 -7.96
CA TYR A 48 13.22 5.09 -7.31
C TYR A 48 12.65 6.03 -6.24
N THR A 49 11.32 6.11 -6.19
CA THR A 49 10.55 6.85 -5.19
C THR A 49 10.09 5.97 -4.02
N VAL A 50 10.15 4.65 -4.17
CA VAL A 50 9.72 3.67 -3.15
C VAL A 50 10.95 3.15 -2.40
N PRO A 51 10.98 3.20 -1.05
CA PRO A 51 12.10 2.70 -0.25
C PRO A 51 12.49 1.25 -0.57
N PHE A 52 11.51 0.35 -0.69
CA PHE A 52 11.72 -1.05 -1.07
C PHE A 52 12.43 -1.17 -2.43
N SER A 53 11.98 -0.42 -3.44
CA SER A 53 12.60 -0.42 -4.77
C SER A 53 13.99 0.20 -4.75
N ALA A 54 14.19 1.26 -3.98
CA ALA A 54 15.50 1.88 -3.83
C ALA A 54 16.52 0.92 -3.21
N LEU A 55 16.11 0.07 -2.27
CA LEU A 55 16.98 -0.92 -1.64
C LEU A 55 17.20 -2.17 -2.51
N THR A 56 16.13 -2.70 -3.10
CA THR A 56 16.16 -4.02 -3.77
C THR A 56 16.32 -3.95 -5.29
N ASN A 57 16.16 -2.77 -5.88
CA ASN A 57 16.09 -2.55 -7.33
C ASN A 57 14.96 -3.32 -8.03
N ALA A 58 13.92 -3.72 -7.28
CA ALA A 58 12.75 -4.43 -7.79
C ALA A 58 11.46 -3.74 -7.33
N PRO A 59 10.39 -3.76 -8.14
CA PRO A 59 9.11 -3.19 -7.73
C PRO A 59 8.48 -4.01 -6.59
N PRO A 60 7.81 -3.37 -5.62
CA PRO A 60 7.12 -4.06 -4.55
C PRO A 60 5.85 -4.76 -5.06
N GLN A 61 5.45 -5.85 -4.40
CA GLN A 61 4.17 -6.51 -4.67
C GLN A 61 3.08 -5.99 -3.73
N LEU A 62 2.16 -5.17 -4.23
CA LEU A 62 1.13 -4.53 -3.40
C LEU A 62 -0.20 -5.29 -3.35
N ARG A 63 -0.37 -6.34 -4.15
CA ARG A 63 -1.64 -7.06 -4.33
C ARG A 63 -2.20 -7.66 -3.04
N HIS A 64 -1.35 -7.93 -2.05
CA HIS A 64 -1.75 -8.53 -0.78
C HIS A 64 -2.16 -7.52 0.27
N PHE A 65 -1.85 -6.23 0.10
CA PHE A 65 -2.23 -5.20 1.06
C PHE A 65 -3.76 -5.07 1.14
N ARG A 66 -4.23 -5.00 2.37
CA ARG A 66 -5.64 -4.91 2.75
C ARG A 66 -5.75 -4.02 3.98
N GLU A 67 -6.95 -3.51 4.22
CA GLU A 67 -7.24 -2.70 5.39
C GLU A 67 -7.13 -3.55 6.67
N LEU A 68 -6.37 -3.06 7.65
CA LEU A 68 -6.20 -3.74 8.94
C LEU A 68 -7.49 -3.68 9.76
N GLY A 69 -7.79 -4.77 10.46
CA GLY A 69 -8.95 -4.91 11.34
C GLY A 69 -10.24 -5.34 10.63
N VAL A 70 -10.20 -5.53 9.31
CA VAL A 70 -11.29 -6.10 8.51
C VAL A 70 -11.52 -7.56 8.89
N ASP A 71 -12.77 -7.97 8.83
CA ASP A 71 -13.19 -9.35 9.02
C ASP A 71 -12.84 -10.20 7.80
N VAL A 72 -12.25 -11.36 8.04
CA VAL A 72 -11.70 -12.26 7.03
C VAL A 72 -12.12 -13.67 7.35
N TYR A 73 -12.62 -14.39 6.35
CA TYR A 73 -12.91 -15.83 6.49
C TYR A 73 -11.64 -16.60 6.20
N ALA A 74 -11.17 -17.38 7.18
CA ALA A 74 -9.99 -18.22 7.01
C ALA A 74 -10.35 -19.69 7.18
N HIS A 75 -9.82 -20.51 6.28
CA HIS A 75 -10.02 -21.95 6.33
C HIS A 75 -9.16 -22.57 7.45
N LEU A 76 -9.81 -23.37 8.30
CA LEU A 76 -9.20 -24.06 9.42
C LEU A 76 -8.43 -25.30 8.97
N HIS A 77 -7.10 -25.28 9.16
CA HIS A 77 -6.19 -26.36 8.75
C HIS A 77 -5.50 -27.00 9.96
N GLY A 78 -4.93 -28.20 9.74
CA GLY A 78 -4.07 -28.86 10.72
C GLY A 78 -4.77 -29.11 12.06
N SER A 79 -4.18 -28.62 13.16
CA SER A 79 -4.70 -28.77 14.52
C SER A 79 -6.03 -28.04 14.77
N GLN A 80 -6.42 -27.14 13.88
CA GLN A 80 -7.68 -26.40 13.97
C GLN A 80 -8.77 -27.01 13.08
N LYS A 81 -8.41 -28.01 12.26
CA LYS A 81 -9.36 -28.70 11.40
C LYS A 81 -10.39 -29.41 12.27
N PRO A 82 -11.69 -29.15 12.09
CA PRO A 82 -12.68 -29.80 12.91
C PRO A 82 -12.85 -31.27 12.51
N THR A 83 -13.06 -32.11 13.52
CA THR A 83 -13.05 -33.58 13.39
C THR A 83 -14.24 -34.11 12.63
N ASP A 84 -15.40 -33.46 12.75
CA ASP A 84 -16.63 -33.89 12.10
C ASP A 84 -16.69 -33.44 10.62
N LYS A 85 -17.37 -34.23 9.78
CA LYS A 85 -17.51 -33.94 8.34
C LYS A 85 -18.48 -32.79 8.08
N LEU A 86 -19.48 -32.60 8.94
CA LEU A 86 -20.48 -31.52 8.82
C LEU A 86 -20.08 -30.21 9.52
N SER A 87 -19.03 -30.23 10.32
CA SER A 87 -18.56 -29.03 11.04
C SER A 87 -18.04 -27.94 10.10
N ALA A 88 -18.26 -26.68 10.48
CA ALA A 88 -17.83 -25.51 9.73
C ALA A 88 -16.30 -25.50 9.54
N ARG A 89 -15.84 -25.43 8.28
CA ARG A 89 -14.41 -25.48 7.95
C ARG A 89 -13.73 -24.11 7.93
N ALA A 90 -14.48 -23.02 8.08
CA ALA A 90 -13.93 -21.68 8.13
C ALA A 90 -14.47 -20.92 9.35
N GLU A 91 -13.64 -20.03 9.89
CA GLU A 91 -14.01 -19.11 10.97
C GLU A 91 -13.68 -17.67 10.54
N ILE A 92 -14.36 -16.71 11.17
CA ILE A 92 -14.11 -15.28 10.97
C ILE A 92 -12.98 -14.83 11.89
N PHE A 93 -11.98 -14.19 11.30
CA PHE A 93 -10.86 -13.57 11.99
C PHE A 93 -10.75 -12.10 11.63
N LYS A 94 -9.96 -11.35 12.41
CA LYS A 94 -9.56 -9.98 12.07
C LYS A 94 -8.15 -9.97 11.49
N LEU A 95 -7.97 -9.27 10.37
CA LEU A 95 -6.64 -9.06 9.80
C LEU A 95 -5.82 -8.12 10.69
N ILE A 96 -4.67 -8.58 11.19
CA ILE A 96 -3.77 -7.77 12.02
C ILE A 96 -2.43 -7.48 11.35
N GLY A 97 -2.05 -8.24 10.32
CA GLY A 97 -0.80 -8.00 9.60
C GLY A 97 -0.52 -8.96 8.46
N PHE A 98 0.67 -8.83 7.87
CA PHE A 98 1.13 -9.64 6.75
C PHE A 98 2.44 -10.38 7.08
N ARG A 99 2.69 -11.48 6.38
CA ARG A 99 3.96 -12.21 6.35
C ARG A 99 4.34 -12.44 4.89
N GLY A 100 5.39 -11.76 4.43
CA GLY A 100 5.78 -11.80 3.02
C GLY A 100 4.68 -11.27 2.11
N ASN A 101 4.53 -11.88 0.92
CA ASN A 101 3.70 -11.34 -0.15
C ASN A 101 2.29 -11.93 -0.27
N SER A 102 1.94 -12.95 0.51
CA SER A 102 0.67 -13.67 0.34
C SER A 102 0.12 -14.33 1.60
N ILE A 103 0.82 -14.21 2.74
CA ILE A 103 0.43 -14.85 3.99
C ILE A 103 -0.05 -13.76 4.95
N TYR A 104 -1.18 -14.01 5.60
CA TYR A 104 -1.84 -13.07 6.50
C TYR A 104 -1.67 -13.52 7.94
N ARG A 105 -1.53 -12.54 8.85
CA ARG A 105 -1.63 -12.73 10.30
C ARG A 105 -3.04 -12.34 10.72
N LEU A 106 -3.76 -13.28 11.29
CA LEU A 106 -5.17 -13.14 11.62
C LEU A 106 -5.39 -13.43 13.09
N TRP A 107 -6.25 -12.65 13.75
CA TRP A 107 -6.61 -12.82 15.15
C TRP A 107 -8.08 -13.23 15.28
N SER A 108 -8.35 -14.29 16.07
CA SER A 108 -9.72 -14.68 16.42
C SER A 108 -10.13 -13.95 17.70
N PRO A 109 -11.17 -13.10 17.66
CA PRO A 109 -11.70 -12.45 18.87
C PRO A 109 -12.29 -13.44 19.88
N THR A 110 -12.75 -14.60 19.39
CA THR A 110 -13.41 -15.64 20.18
C THR A 110 -12.43 -16.47 20.99
N THR A 111 -11.35 -16.92 20.35
CA THR A 111 -10.35 -17.81 20.97
C THR A 111 -9.11 -17.09 21.47
N ASP A 112 -8.99 -15.81 21.13
CA ASP A 112 -7.84 -14.95 21.40
C ASP A 112 -6.51 -15.45 20.84
N LYS A 113 -6.57 -16.23 19.75
CA LYS A 113 -5.39 -16.82 19.11
C LYS A 113 -5.05 -16.10 17.81
N ILE A 114 -3.75 -16.06 17.50
CA ILE A 114 -3.25 -15.65 16.19
C ILE A 114 -3.04 -16.90 15.34
N ILE A 115 -3.46 -16.81 14.09
CA ILE A 115 -3.14 -17.78 13.04
C ILE A 115 -2.42 -17.08 11.89
N VAL A 116 -1.63 -17.83 11.14
CA VAL A 116 -0.86 -17.34 10.00
C VAL A 116 -1.21 -18.21 8.80
N THR A 117 -1.89 -17.65 7.80
CA THR A 117 -2.39 -18.41 6.64
C THR A 117 -2.54 -17.54 5.40
N SER A 118 -2.36 -18.15 4.23
CA SER A 118 -2.66 -17.54 2.92
C SER A 118 -4.07 -17.88 2.41
N ASP A 119 -4.69 -18.94 2.93
CA ASP A 119 -6.02 -19.39 2.48
C ASP A 119 -7.12 -18.59 3.19
N VAL A 120 -7.43 -17.44 2.60
CA VAL A 120 -8.36 -16.46 3.15
C VAL A 120 -9.30 -15.92 2.07
N VAL A 121 -10.53 -15.60 2.50
CA VAL A 121 -11.53 -14.93 1.68
C VAL A 121 -11.93 -13.64 2.36
N PHE A 122 -11.80 -12.53 1.62
CA PHE A 122 -12.26 -11.22 2.06
C PHE A 122 -13.72 -11.05 1.62
N PRO A 123 -14.65 -10.71 2.53
CA PRO A 123 -16.00 -10.37 2.14
C PRO A 123 -15.99 -9.16 1.20
N ALA A 124 -16.91 -9.16 0.23
CA ALA A 124 -17.11 -7.98 -0.61
C ALA A 124 -17.48 -6.79 0.28
N LYS A 125 -16.85 -5.63 0.07
CA LYS A 125 -17.34 -4.40 0.68
C LYS A 125 -18.72 -4.11 0.08
N GLU A 126 -19.73 -3.94 0.93
CA GLU A 126 -20.96 -3.29 0.48
C GLU A 126 -20.58 -1.93 -0.14
N PRO A 127 -21.21 -1.53 -1.26
CA PRO A 127 -20.96 -0.22 -1.82
C PRO A 127 -21.29 0.80 -0.73
N THR A 128 -20.26 1.50 -0.25
CA THR A 128 -20.45 2.62 0.64
C THR A 128 -21.21 3.66 -0.16
N THR A 129 -22.53 3.73 0.03
CA THR A 129 -23.29 4.92 -0.35
C THR A 129 -22.71 6.04 0.50
N SER A 130 -21.80 6.82 -0.09
CA SER A 130 -21.43 8.10 0.47
C SER A 130 -22.73 8.88 0.60
N GLN A 131 -23.19 9.11 1.83
CA GLN A 131 -24.17 10.17 2.06
C GLN A 131 -23.42 11.47 1.82
N ASP A 132 -23.56 12.00 0.60
CA ASP A 132 -23.24 13.37 0.28
C ASP A 132 -24.19 14.26 1.08
N ASP A 133 -23.78 14.68 2.28
CA ASP A 133 -24.36 15.85 2.94
C ASP A 133 -23.92 17.10 2.16
N THR A 134 -24.54 17.33 1.00
CA THR A 134 -24.44 18.61 0.28
C THR A 134 -25.31 19.64 0.98
N ASN A 135 -24.74 20.31 2.00
CA ASN A 135 -25.10 21.69 2.32
C ASN A 135 -23.96 22.59 1.87
N HIS A 136 -23.89 22.87 0.57
CA HIS A 136 -23.15 24.00 0.04
C HIS A 136 -24.16 24.92 -0.66
N THR A 137 -24.54 26.01 0.03
CA THR A 137 -25.15 27.18 -0.60
C THR A 137 -24.21 27.66 -1.71
N THR A 138 -24.72 27.73 -2.94
CA THR A 138 -24.06 28.29 -4.12
C THR A 138 -23.73 29.77 -3.92
N PRO A 139 -22.47 30.20 -4.07
CA PRO A 139 -22.17 31.50 -4.67
C PRO A 139 -21.82 31.31 -6.15
N GLU A 140 -22.63 32.01 -6.96
CA GLU A 140 -22.49 32.50 -8.34
C GLU A 140 -21.15 32.24 -9.09
N PRO A 141 -21.19 31.78 -10.36
CA PRO A 141 -20.00 31.44 -11.12
C PRO A 141 -19.29 32.69 -11.68
N ALA A 142 -18.07 32.95 -11.21
CA ALA A 142 -17.16 33.89 -11.86
C ALA A 142 -16.45 33.21 -13.06
N SER A 143 -16.68 33.81 -14.22
CA SER A 143 -16.02 33.72 -15.55
C SER A 143 -14.69 32.96 -15.67
N PRO A 144 -14.47 32.18 -16.77
CA PRO A 144 -13.23 31.43 -16.98
C PRO A 144 -12.06 32.35 -17.35
N ALA A 145 -10.90 32.09 -16.72
CA ALA A 145 -9.64 32.73 -17.04
C ALA A 145 -9.14 32.30 -18.43
N THR A 146 -8.90 33.28 -19.30
CA THR A 146 -8.23 33.13 -20.59
C THR A 146 -6.76 32.77 -20.37
N TYR A 147 -6.32 31.62 -20.87
CA TYR A 147 -4.89 31.31 -20.98
C TYR A 147 -4.29 32.16 -22.10
N LEU A 148 -3.36 33.06 -21.76
CA LEU A 148 -2.53 33.75 -22.74
C LEU A 148 -1.53 32.74 -23.31
N VAL A 149 -1.65 32.48 -24.61
CA VAL A 149 -0.60 31.86 -25.42
C VAL A 149 0.41 32.96 -25.75
N ASP A 150 1.64 32.82 -25.23
CA ASP A 150 2.75 33.68 -25.62
C ASP A 150 3.48 32.97 -26.77
N ASP A 151 3.40 33.58 -27.94
CA ASP A 151 4.04 33.19 -29.18
C ASP A 151 5.35 33.97 -29.30
N THR A 152 6.50 33.34 -29.08
CA THR A 152 7.73 33.69 -29.81
C THR A 152 8.87 32.69 -29.64
N THR A 153 9.39 32.28 -30.80
CA THR A 153 10.76 31.78 -31.08
C THR A 153 10.96 30.26 -31.09
N VAL A 154 10.61 29.67 -32.23
CA VAL A 154 11.18 28.43 -32.76
C VAL A 154 12.62 28.70 -33.21
N PRO A 155 13.65 27.94 -32.78
CA PRO A 155 14.95 27.96 -33.43
C PRO A 155 14.91 27.14 -34.73
N GLU A 156 15.26 27.81 -35.82
CA GLU A 156 15.44 27.30 -37.18
C GLU A 156 16.54 26.22 -37.21
N LEU A 157 16.18 24.98 -37.56
CA LEU A 157 17.10 23.86 -37.78
C LEU A 157 17.72 24.02 -39.17
N ALA A 158 18.99 24.43 -39.18
CA ALA A 158 19.81 24.56 -40.38
C ALA A 158 19.96 23.22 -41.12
N ASP A 159 19.95 23.34 -42.44
CA ASP A 159 20.02 22.28 -43.44
C ASP A 159 21.22 21.33 -43.27
N ALA A 160 20.95 20.05 -43.38
CA ALA A 160 21.97 19.01 -43.59
C ALA A 160 22.22 18.87 -45.09
N GLU A 161 23.36 19.36 -45.56
CA GLU A 161 23.93 19.01 -46.86
C GLU A 161 24.44 17.55 -46.84
N TRP A 162 24.25 16.87 -47.96
CA TRP A 162 24.66 15.48 -48.21
C TRP A 162 26.04 15.43 -48.88
#